data_AF-A0A550C6V8-F1
#
_entry.id   AF-A0A550C6V8-F1
#
_cell.length_a   1.000
_cell.length_b   1.000
_cell.length_c   1.000
_cell.angle_alpha   90.00
_cell.angle_beta   90.00
_cell.angle_gamma   90.00
#
_symmetry.space_group_name_H-M   'P 1'
#
loop_
_entity.id
_entity.type
_entity.pdbx_description
1 polymer ?
#
loop_
_entity_poly.entity_id
_entity_poly.type
_entity_poly.pdbx_seq_one_letter_code
_entity_poly.pdbx_strand_id
1 'polypeptide(L)'
;MNVYPKLVEHEYHKGTGCWGYEMNEGLIMYIRSVDVDAPFVHQGVGTHLVQELLSPNMSPKTPLYDWRTKNAPIIAFFRKLGFRRVGRTTYFAYSPDVNHPSRLLRASADLDVDSYKYSRNSNILDDNVAARLRREYPLQTLVNPLYSHSEMISAMCTPGAPRPPAPSTADMVAAVRDAYSRDISLIRVRDEQGFTPIYVAASKGHLPVVETLLSLADVRGDILDRDNIADSNAIEAHDQHMRASVLFTQSTSPDPCAFLGDALRLQYILKQATGEDKRYGCTCGKCRGGWLSPRMAHILHWEGGFLGLCCALATVIERGALPVATTIVDEGINNTTNWWEVVHVLRYLEKGGKVEYVINHIVDLAKAQMDDGSLLEEMWENEEWAALPRCANDLHFDLVTGPFHDNGVQRGFSTSAGPSRGFYHADSDSSCDEEDEEDDMDVDEESSSE
;
A
#
# COMPACT_ATOMS: atom_id res chain seq x y z
N MET A 1 11.26 11.74 3.15
CA MET A 1 10.53 10.54 3.62
C MET A 1 9.48 11.02 4.63
N ASN A 2 8.23 10.56 4.52
CA ASN A 2 7.17 10.92 5.48
C ASN A 2 6.89 9.74 6.40
N VAL A 3 7.09 9.90 7.71
CA VAL A 3 6.70 8.92 8.72
C VAL A 3 5.20 8.69 8.63
N TYR A 4 4.81 7.43 8.58
CA TYR A 4 3.40 7.05 8.46
C TYR A 4 2.64 7.50 9.71
N PRO A 5 1.57 8.34 9.61
CA PRO A 5 0.89 8.93 10.77
C PRO A 5 0.42 7.92 11.84
N LYS A 6 0.11 6.68 11.42
CA LYS A 6 -0.23 5.56 12.31
C LYS A 6 0.88 5.24 13.34
N LEU A 7 2.16 5.52 13.02
CA LEU A 7 3.30 5.32 13.91
C LEU A 7 3.53 6.48 14.90
N VAL A 8 2.80 7.58 14.77
CA VAL A 8 2.92 8.76 15.65
C VAL A 8 1.64 8.94 16.47
N GLU A 9 0.47 8.86 15.84
CA GLU A 9 -0.81 9.26 16.43
C GLU A 9 -1.60 8.11 17.05
N HIS A 10 -1.45 6.88 16.55
CA HIS A 10 -2.33 5.77 16.91
C HIS A 10 -1.89 5.12 18.24
N GLU A 11 -2.79 5.05 19.23
CA GLU A 11 -2.50 4.57 20.59
C GLU A 11 -1.71 3.25 20.65
N TYR A 12 -2.09 2.25 19.86
CA TYR A 12 -1.34 0.99 19.73
C TYR A 12 -0.02 1.13 18.94
N HIS A 13 -0.11 1.58 17.67
CA HIS A 13 1.00 1.52 16.70
C HIS A 13 2.14 2.51 16.94
N LYS A 14 1.91 3.59 17.70
CA LYS A 14 2.97 4.48 18.17
C LYS A 14 3.95 3.83 19.15
N GLY A 15 3.64 2.64 19.66
CA GLY A 15 4.51 1.87 20.54
C GLY A 15 4.88 2.64 21.80
N THR A 16 6.16 2.98 21.95
CA THR A 16 6.65 3.78 23.08
C THR A 16 6.34 5.28 22.97
N GLY A 17 5.94 5.76 21.78
CA GLY A 17 5.66 7.18 21.51
C GLY A 17 6.88 8.09 21.64
N CYS A 18 8.09 7.55 21.65
CA CYS A 18 9.33 8.33 21.82
C CYS A 18 9.89 8.90 20.50
N TRP A 19 9.16 8.73 19.40
CA TRP A 19 9.40 9.25 18.06
C TRP A 19 8.09 9.84 17.51
N GLY A 20 8.21 10.91 16.74
CA GLY A 20 7.10 11.66 16.15
C GLY A 20 7.42 12.20 14.76
N TYR A 21 6.79 13.32 14.40
CA TYR A 21 6.91 13.93 13.08
C TYR A 21 8.28 14.56 12.78
N GLU A 22 9.18 14.68 13.77
CA GLU A 22 10.57 15.08 13.55
C GLU A 22 11.33 14.13 12.60
N MET A 23 10.86 12.90 12.44
CA MET A 23 11.37 11.94 11.45
C MET A 23 11.16 12.38 9.98
N ASN A 24 10.33 13.41 9.73
CA ASN A 24 10.12 13.98 8.39
C ASN A 24 11.18 15.01 8.01
N GLU A 25 12.02 15.45 8.95
CA GLU A 25 12.89 16.60 8.76
C GLU A 25 14.35 16.18 8.49
N GLY A 26 14.89 16.67 7.37
CA GLY A 26 16.30 16.53 6.97
C GLY A 26 16.72 15.11 6.52
N LEU A 27 17.99 14.74 6.77
CA LEU A 27 18.62 13.54 6.18
C LEU A 27 18.72 12.37 7.17
N ILE A 28 18.24 11.21 6.75
CA ILE A 28 18.32 9.94 7.48
C ILE A 28 19.56 9.16 7.01
N MET A 29 20.30 8.52 7.93
CA MET A 29 21.47 7.68 7.60
C MET A 29 21.18 6.20 7.86
N TYR A 30 20.91 5.41 6.83
CA TYR A 30 20.66 3.97 6.99
C TYR A 30 21.94 3.19 7.36
N ILE A 31 21.91 2.33 8.40
CA ILE A 31 22.98 1.33 8.62
C ILE A 31 22.64 0.13 7.76
N ARG A 32 23.39 -0.08 6.67
CA ARG A 32 23.14 -1.22 5.76
C ARG A 32 23.53 -2.56 6.38
N SER A 33 24.68 -2.64 7.03
CA SER A 33 25.18 -3.82 7.75
C SER A 33 26.20 -3.39 8.81
N VAL A 34 26.48 -4.29 9.76
CA VAL A 34 27.56 -4.16 10.76
C VAL A 34 28.21 -5.52 10.90
N ASP A 35 29.15 -5.79 10.01
CA ASP A 35 29.76 -7.11 9.86
C ASP A 35 31.02 -7.21 10.73
N VAL A 36 31.15 -8.32 11.45
CA VAL A 36 32.28 -8.62 12.34
C VAL A 36 32.66 -10.08 12.14
N ASP A 37 33.83 -10.33 11.56
CA ASP A 37 34.29 -11.70 11.31
C ASP A 37 34.30 -12.54 12.59
N ALA A 38 33.97 -13.83 12.47
CA ALA A 38 33.85 -14.76 13.58
C ALA A 38 34.98 -14.69 14.64
N PRO A 39 36.27 -14.54 14.30
CA PRO A 39 37.35 -14.40 15.28
C PRO A 39 37.24 -13.17 16.20
N PHE A 40 36.59 -12.10 15.74
CA PHE A 40 36.48 -10.80 16.43
C PHE A 40 35.13 -10.58 17.12
N VAL A 41 34.18 -11.51 16.95
CA VAL A 41 32.88 -11.48 17.65
C VAL A 41 33.11 -11.52 19.17
N HIS A 42 32.22 -10.86 19.92
CA HIS A 42 32.31 -10.65 21.38
C HIS A 42 33.52 -9.82 21.89
N GLN A 43 34.47 -9.41 21.04
CA GLN A 43 35.60 -8.55 21.44
C GLN A 43 35.25 -7.04 21.49
N GLY A 44 33.99 -6.67 21.24
CA GLY A 44 33.51 -5.28 21.25
C GLY A 44 33.70 -4.52 19.93
N VAL A 45 34.28 -5.13 18.90
CA VAL A 45 34.54 -4.48 17.59
C VAL A 45 33.30 -3.81 17.01
N GLY A 46 32.17 -4.51 16.88
CA GLY A 46 30.91 -3.91 16.39
C GLY A 46 30.40 -2.76 17.27
N THR A 47 30.64 -2.80 18.59
CA THR A 47 30.28 -1.69 19.50
C THR A 47 31.11 -0.44 19.16
N HIS A 48 32.41 -0.62 18.90
CA HIS A 48 33.30 0.47 18.54
C HIS A 48 32.99 1.04 17.16
N LEU A 49 32.75 0.19 16.14
CA LEU A 49 32.35 0.63 14.79
C LEU A 49 31.11 1.53 14.81
N VAL A 50 30.05 1.11 15.50
CA VAL A 50 28.84 1.93 15.62
C VAL A 50 29.09 3.19 16.46
N GLN A 51 29.90 3.12 17.53
CA GLN A 51 30.23 4.32 18.32
C GLN A 51 31.02 5.39 17.54
N GLU A 52 31.94 5.00 16.66
CA GLU A 52 32.65 5.93 15.78
C GLU A 52 31.71 6.55 14.73
N LEU A 53 30.80 5.75 14.16
CA LEU A 53 29.74 6.24 13.26
C LEU A 53 28.78 7.24 13.94
N LEU A 54 28.47 7.01 15.22
CA LEU A 54 27.67 7.89 16.07
C LEU A 54 28.44 9.10 16.62
N SER A 55 29.73 9.23 16.31
CA SER A 55 30.55 10.33 16.83
C SER A 55 30.17 11.69 16.23
N PRO A 56 30.35 12.81 16.96
CA PRO A 56 30.03 14.15 16.45
C PRO A 56 30.77 14.55 15.17
N ASN A 57 31.85 13.82 14.83
CA ASN A 57 32.67 14.06 13.64
C ASN A 57 32.05 13.46 12.37
N MET A 58 31.15 12.46 12.50
CA MET A 58 30.46 11.82 11.37
C MET A 58 28.94 12.08 11.37
N SER A 59 28.33 12.40 12.51
CA SER A 59 26.87 12.60 12.60
C SER A 59 26.42 13.99 12.13
N PRO A 60 25.58 14.12 11.07
CA PRO A 60 24.77 15.31 10.85
C PRO A 60 23.72 15.42 11.98
N LYS A 61 23.05 16.57 12.06
CA LYS A 61 22.12 16.90 13.16
C LYS A 61 20.82 16.10 13.17
N THR A 62 20.59 15.23 12.18
CA THR A 62 19.31 14.54 11.99
C THR A 62 19.28 13.11 12.54
N PRO A 63 18.11 12.62 13.00
CA PRO A 63 18.04 11.42 13.83
C PRO A 63 17.36 10.27 13.09
N LEU A 64 18.14 9.36 12.51
CA LEU A 64 17.77 7.96 12.33
C LEU A 64 19.02 7.23 11.82
N TYR A 65 19.40 6.15 12.48
CA TYR A 65 19.91 5.01 11.71
C TYR A 65 18.89 3.92 11.79
N ASP A 66 18.28 3.68 10.66
CA ASP A 66 17.32 2.61 10.49
C ASP A 66 18.06 1.30 10.15
N TRP A 67 17.51 0.21 10.68
CA TRP A 67 18.04 -1.15 10.59
C TRP A 67 16.88 -2.13 10.86
N ARG A 68 16.57 -2.97 9.87
CA ARG A 68 15.59 -4.06 10.03
C ARG A 68 16.25 -5.24 10.73
N THR A 69 15.79 -5.60 11.92
CA THR A 69 16.08 -6.94 12.43
C THR A 69 14.99 -7.49 13.34
N LYS A 70 14.89 -8.82 13.32
CA LYS A 70 14.09 -9.63 14.26
C LYS A 70 14.97 -10.40 15.24
N ASN A 71 16.29 -10.43 15.02
CA ASN A 71 17.24 -11.23 15.78
C ASN A 71 17.47 -10.60 17.17
N ALA A 72 17.05 -11.31 18.24
CA ALA A 72 17.06 -10.80 19.61
C ALA A 72 18.46 -10.36 20.12
N PRO A 73 19.56 -11.11 19.90
CA PRO A 73 20.93 -10.63 20.10
C PRO A 73 21.24 -9.27 19.45
N ILE A 74 20.86 -9.07 18.19
CA ILE A 74 21.13 -7.82 17.46
C ILE A 74 20.26 -6.66 18.01
N ILE A 75 19.00 -6.93 18.35
CA ILE A 75 18.12 -5.97 19.04
C ILE A 75 18.73 -5.53 20.38
N ALA A 76 19.25 -6.47 21.17
CA ALA A 76 19.90 -6.18 22.45
C ALA A 76 21.18 -5.33 22.27
N PHE A 77 21.96 -5.60 21.23
CA PHE A 77 23.15 -4.82 20.85
C PHE A 77 22.79 -3.36 20.52
N PHE A 78 21.85 -3.09 19.62
CA PHE A 78 21.44 -1.73 19.28
C PHE A 78 20.78 -1.00 20.46
N ARG A 79 19.92 -1.67 21.24
CA ARG A 79 19.33 -1.09 22.46
C ARG A 79 20.41 -0.68 23.48
N LYS A 80 21.48 -1.46 23.64
CA LYS A 80 22.64 -1.13 24.50
C LYS A 80 23.39 0.11 24.03
N LEU A 81 23.44 0.35 22.72
CA LEU A 81 24.03 1.55 22.09
C LEU A 81 23.14 2.79 22.13
N GLY A 82 21.90 2.67 22.63
CA GLY A 82 20.98 3.79 22.81
C GLY A 82 19.88 3.92 21.74
N PHE A 83 19.80 2.96 20.81
CA PHE A 83 18.71 2.90 19.83
C PHE A 83 17.39 2.47 20.47
N ARG A 84 16.26 2.99 19.99
CA ARG A 84 14.90 2.59 20.42
C ARG A 84 14.01 2.32 19.22
N ARG A 85 13.03 1.44 19.38
CA ARG A 85 12.13 1.04 18.29
C ARG A 85 11.27 2.20 17.81
N VAL A 86 11.07 2.31 16.51
CA VAL A 86 10.12 3.27 15.89
C VAL A 86 8.73 2.62 15.85
N GLY A 87 7.81 3.11 16.68
CA GLY A 87 6.46 2.56 16.78
C GLY A 87 6.45 1.05 17.11
N ARG A 88 5.55 0.31 16.47
CA ARG A 88 5.48 -1.17 16.52
C ARG A 88 6.15 -1.85 15.30
N THR A 89 7.18 -1.25 14.74
CA THR A 89 7.86 -1.77 13.53
C THR A 89 9.09 -2.62 13.86
N THR A 90 9.70 -3.25 12.85
CA THR A 90 11.03 -3.90 12.95
C THR A 90 12.20 -2.90 13.01
N TYR A 91 11.91 -1.61 12.92
CA TYR A 91 12.88 -0.54 12.75
C TYR A 91 13.29 0.08 14.09
N PHE A 92 14.55 0.47 14.17
CA PHE A 92 15.15 1.16 15.31
C PHE A 92 15.69 2.51 14.86
N ALA A 93 15.84 3.43 15.82
CA ALA A 93 16.33 4.76 15.56
C ALA A 93 17.19 5.29 16.71
N TYR A 94 18.05 6.26 16.41
CA TYR A 94 18.92 6.95 17.35
C TYR A 94 18.87 8.45 17.08
N SER A 95 18.84 9.25 18.15
CA SER A 95 18.90 10.71 18.08
C SER A 95 20.19 11.21 18.73
N PRO A 96 20.95 12.12 18.09
CA PRO A 96 22.13 12.73 18.68
C PRO A 96 21.76 13.75 19.79
N ASP A 97 20.52 14.24 19.84
CA ASP A 97 20.06 15.06 20.96
C ASP A 97 19.92 14.20 22.23
N VAL A 98 20.75 14.49 23.22
CA VAL A 98 20.77 13.83 24.53
C VAL A 98 19.48 14.01 25.33
N ASN A 99 18.66 15.01 25.01
CA ASN A 99 17.37 15.28 25.67
C ASN A 99 16.19 14.60 24.98
N HIS A 100 16.41 13.99 23.81
CA HIS A 100 15.36 13.36 23.02
C HIS A 100 14.67 12.23 23.82
N PRO A 101 13.33 12.05 23.73
CA PRO A 101 12.61 11.05 24.53
C PRO A 101 13.18 9.63 24.43
N SER A 102 13.65 9.21 23.24
CA SER A 102 14.30 7.91 23.05
C SER A 102 15.62 7.73 23.83
N ARG A 103 16.35 8.81 24.14
CA ARG A 103 17.57 8.79 24.97
C ARG A 103 17.27 8.67 26.46
N LEU A 104 16.13 9.20 26.89
CA LEU A 104 15.63 9.10 28.27
C LEU A 104 15.00 7.72 28.57
N LEU A 105 14.50 7.04 27.54
CA LEU A 105 13.94 5.70 27.63
C LEU A 105 15.03 4.65 27.91
N ARG A 106 14.84 3.82 28.93
CA ARG A 106 15.74 2.69 29.24
C ARG A 106 15.59 1.57 28.22
N ALA A 107 16.67 0.86 27.90
CA ALA A 107 16.67 -0.27 26.98
C ALA A 107 15.66 -1.39 27.34
N SER A 108 15.44 -1.63 28.65
CA SER A 108 14.48 -2.61 29.15
C SER A 108 13.02 -2.10 29.22
N ALA A 109 12.80 -0.82 28.91
CA ALA A 109 11.48 -0.19 28.80
C ALA A 109 11.13 0.14 27.35
N ASP A 110 12.02 -0.18 26.40
CA ASP A 110 11.74 -0.14 24.98
C ASP A 110 10.77 -1.27 24.60
N LEU A 111 9.96 -1.04 23.56
CA LEU A 111 8.93 -2.01 23.20
C LEU A 111 9.55 -3.25 22.54
N ASP A 112 9.21 -4.42 23.06
CA ASP A 112 9.47 -5.70 22.38
C ASP A 112 8.27 -6.14 21.54
N VAL A 113 8.56 -6.55 20.31
CA VAL A 113 7.59 -7.03 19.33
C VAL A 113 8.10 -8.38 18.86
N ASP A 114 7.47 -9.45 19.36
CA ASP A 114 7.82 -10.81 18.98
C ASP A 114 7.37 -11.09 17.55
N SER A 115 8.34 -11.00 16.63
CA SER A 115 8.13 -11.21 15.20
C SER A 115 8.14 -12.69 14.79
N TYR A 116 8.32 -13.60 15.76
CA TYR A 116 8.36 -15.07 15.58
C TYR A 116 7.26 -15.79 16.37
N LYS A 117 6.38 -15.05 17.08
CA LYS A 117 5.22 -15.60 17.80
C LYS A 117 4.35 -16.53 16.95
N TYR A 118 4.31 -16.29 15.65
CA TYR A 118 3.52 -17.02 14.67
C TYR A 118 4.39 -17.50 13.51
N SER A 119 4.16 -18.74 13.07
CA SER A 119 4.81 -19.30 11.90
C SER A 119 4.40 -18.53 10.64
N ARG A 120 5.38 -18.16 9.81
CA ARG A 120 5.10 -17.61 8.48
C ARG A 120 4.96 -18.78 7.51
N ASN A 121 3.76 -18.98 6.98
CA ASN A 121 3.54 -19.91 5.87
C ASN A 121 4.26 -19.40 4.62
N SER A 122 4.93 -20.29 3.90
CA SER A 122 5.45 -20.04 2.56
C SER A 122 4.30 -19.88 1.56
N ASN A 123 4.51 -19.10 0.49
CA ASN A 123 3.51 -18.92 -0.57
C ASN A 123 3.24 -20.24 -1.32
N ILE A 124 4.21 -21.16 -1.32
CA ILE A 124 4.11 -22.52 -1.84
C ILE A 124 4.13 -23.47 -0.63
N LEU A 125 3.04 -24.20 -0.42
CA LEU A 125 2.91 -25.17 0.67
C LEU A 125 3.10 -26.61 0.19
N ASP A 126 3.74 -27.44 1.01
CA ASP A 126 3.70 -28.90 0.82
C ASP A 126 2.24 -29.40 0.83
N ASP A 127 1.95 -30.38 -0.02
CA ASP A 127 0.60 -30.92 -0.21
C ASP A 127 -0.02 -31.44 1.09
N ASN A 128 0.78 -32.04 1.99
CA ASN A 128 0.32 -32.53 3.29
C ASN A 128 0.03 -31.38 4.27
N VAL A 129 0.82 -30.30 4.20
CA VAL A 129 0.59 -29.08 5.01
C VAL A 129 -0.68 -28.37 4.54
N ALA A 130 -0.87 -28.20 3.23
CA ALA A 130 -2.10 -27.64 2.66
C ALA A 130 -3.33 -28.49 3.04
N ALA A 131 -3.24 -29.82 2.96
CA ALA A 131 -4.31 -30.73 3.38
C ALA A 131 -4.58 -30.69 4.90
N ARG A 132 -3.55 -30.51 5.74
CA ARG A 132 -3.69 -30.30 7.19
C ARG A 132 -4.45 -29.01 7.48
N LEU A 133 -3.99 -27.89 6.93
CA LEU A 133 -4.57 -26.56 7.17
C LEU A 133 -6.03 -26.49 6.72
N ARG A 134 -6.38 -27.09 5.58
CA ARG A 134 -7.79 -27.17 5.12
C ARG A 134 -8.71 -27.95 6.04
N ARG A 135 -8.18 -28.95 6.76
CA ARG A 135 -8.94 -29.75 7.73
C ARG A 135 -9.09 -29.04 9.07
N GLU A 136 -8.05 -28.35 9.53
CA GLU A 136 -7.99 -27.72 10.86
C GLU A 136 -8.57 -26.30 10.87
N TYR A 137 -8.46 -25.57 9.76
CA TYR A 137 -8.94 -24.18 9.61
C TYR A 137 -9.85 -24.00 8.38
N PRO A 138 -10.92 -24.81 8.24
CA PRO A 138 -11.72 -24.87 7.01
C PRO A 138 -12.35 -23.52 6.63
N LEU A 139 -12.73 -22.67 7.59
CA LEU A 139 -13.29 -21.35 7.30
C LEU A 139 -12.24 -20.42 6.70
N GLN A 140 -11.07 -20.28 7.34
CA GLN A 140 -9.97 -19.46 6.86
C GLN A 140 -9.50 -19.91 5.48
N THR A 141 -9.30 -21.21 5.28
CA THR A 141 -8.81 -21.74 3.99
C THR A 141 -9.86 -21.73 2.88
N LEU A 142 -11.16 -21.62 3.21
CA LEU A 142 -12.22 -21.43 2.21
C LEU A 142 -12.35 -19.95 1.80
N VAL A 143 -12.22 -19.04 2.77
CA VAL A 143 -12.30 -17.58 2.55
C VAL A 143 -11.02 -17.03 1.93
N ASN A 144 -9.86 -17.65 2.21
CA ASN A 144 -8.58 -17.39 1.57
C ASN A 144 -7.97 -18.72 1.10
N PRO A 145 -8.31 -19.21 -0.11
CA PRO A 145 -7.78 -20.44 -0.67
C PRO A 145 -6.26 -20.49 -0.68
N LEU A 146 -5.72 -21.50 0.02
CA LEU A 146 -4.32 -21.89 -0.07
C LEU A 146 -4.14 -22.79 -1.30
N TYR A 147 -3.02 -22.65 -2.01
CA TYR A 147 -2.61 -23.58 -3.07
C TYR A 147 -1.39 -24.37 -2.60
N SER A 148 -1.40 -25.67 -2.85
CA SER A 148 -0.24 -26.53 -2.65
C SER A 148 0.72 -26.48 -3.83
N HIS A 149 1.93 -27.00 -3.65
CA HIS A 149 2.95 -27.02 -4.68
C HIS A 149 2.48 -27.76 -5.95
N SER A 150 1.82 -28.92 -5.81
CA SER A 150 1.31 -29.66 -6.97
C SER A 150 0.15 -28.94 -7.67
N GLU A 151 -0.73 -28.26 -6.93
CA GLU A 151 -1.81 -27.45 -7.49
C GLU A 151 -1.26 -26.24 -8.26
N MET A 152 -0.21 -25.57 -7.76
CA MET A 152 0.46 -24.47 -8.46
C MET A 152 1.20 -24.95 -9.72
N ILE A 153 1.97 -26.03 -9.63
CA ILE A 153 2.64 -26.62 -10.80
C ILE A 153 1.62 -26.99 -11.88
N SER A 154 0.53 -27.67 -11.51
CA SER A 154 -0.54 -28.03 -12.46
C SER A 154 -1.16 -26.79 -13.12
N ALA A 155 -1.41 -25.73 -12.33
CA ALA A 155 -1.96 -24.47 -12.81
C ALA A 155 -1.02 -23.65 -13.72
N MET A 156 0.27 -23.98 -13.78
CA MET A 156 1.28 -23.36 -14.65
C MET A 156 1.66 -24.25 -15.85
N CYS A 157 1.89 -25.55 -15.63
CA CYS A 157 2.44 -26.47 -16.62
C CYS A 157 1.40 -27.13 -17.54
N THR A 158 0.10 -27.06 -17.21
CA THR A 158 -0.98 -27.60 -18.06
C THR A 158 -1.95 -26.50 -18.54
N PRO A 159 -1.75 -25.92 -19.74
CA PRO A 159 -2.67 -24.97 -20.32
C PRO A 159 -4.08 -25.56 -20.47
N GLY A 160 -5.06 -24.94 -19.81
CA GLY A 160 -6.45 -25.41 -19.81
C GLY A 160 -6.78 -26.49 -18.77
N ALA A 161 -5.86 -26.86 -17.87
CA ALA A 161 -6.24 -27.64 -16.69
C ALA A 161 -7.26 -26.85 -15.85
N PRO A 162 -8.35 -27.49 -15.40
CA PRO A 162 -9.35 -26.83 -14.57
C PRO A 162 -8.74 -26.51 -13.21
N ARG A 163 -8.37 -25.23 -13.00
CA ARG A 163 -8.14 -24.71 -11.65
C ARG A 163 -9.39 -25.01 -10.81
N PRO A 164 -9.27 -25.46 -9.55
CA PRO A 164 -10.43 -25.61 -8.69
C PRO A 164 -11.18 -24.26 -8.67
N PRO A 165 -12.50 -24.26 -8.93
CA PRO A 165 -13.25 -23.01 -9.03
C PRO A 165 -13.14 -22.26 -7.70
N ALA A 166 -12.90 -20.95 -7.79
CA ALA A 166 -12.88 -20.11 -6.59
C ALA A 166 -14.21 -20.31 -5.82
N PRO A 167 -14.16 -20.54 -4.50
CA PRO A 167 -15.36 -20.83 -3.73
C PRO A 167 -16.35 -19.67 -3.84
N SER A 168 -17.63 -19.97 -4.06
CA SER A 168 -18.60 -18.90 -4.21
C SER A 168 -18.87 -18.24 -2.86
N THR A 169 -19.28 -16.97 -2.86
CA THR A 169 -19.70 -16.27 -1.64
C THR A 169 -20.84 -17.00 -0.92
N ALA A 170 -21.69 -17.72 -1.66
CA ALA A 170 -22.75 -18.55 -1.08
C ALA A 170 -22.17 -19.75 -0.30
N ASP A 171 -21.14 -20.41 -0.82
CA ASP A 171 -20.45 -21.53 -0.16
C ASP A 171 -19.74 -21.06 1.12
N MET A 172 -19.05 -19.90 1.07
CA MET A 172 -18.41 -19.31 2.25
C MET A 172 -19.43 -18.99 3.36
N VAL A 173 -20.56 -18.36 3.00
CA VAL A 173 -21.64 -18.04 3.94
C VAL A 173 -22.31 -19.30 4.49
N ALA A 174 -22.49 -20.33 3.66
CA ALA A 174 -23.02 -21.63 4.10
C ALA A 174 -22.06 -22.30 5.09
N ALA A 175 -20.76 -22.35 4.80
CA ALA A 175 -19.74 -22.94 5.66
C ALA A 175 -19.66 -22.25 7.04
N VAL A 176 -19.75 -20.91 7.09
CA VAL A 176 -19.81 -20.17 8.37
C VAL A 176 -21.04 -20.56 9.20
N ARG A 177 -22.22 -20.68 8.59
CA ARG A 177 -23.46 -21.06 9.28
C ARG A 177 -23.43 -22.52 9.76
N ASP A 178 -22.86 -23.42 8.96
CA ASP A 178 -22.66 -24.83 9.26
C ASP A 178 -21.60 -25.05 10.36
N ALA A 179 -20.51 -24.28 10.36
CA ALA A 179 -19.56 -24.26 11.47
C ALA A 179 -20.24 -23.80 12.77
N TYR A 180 -20.95 -22.67 12.75
CA TYR A 180 -21.64 -22.13 13.93
C TYR A 180 -22.75 -23.05 14.47
N SER A 181 -23.46 -23.78 13.61
CA SER A 181 -24.52 -24.71 14.03
C SER A 181 -23.97 -26.00 14.66
N ARG A 182 -22.76 -26.43 14.27
CA ARG A 182 -22.04 -27.53 14.93
C ARG A 182 -21.43 -27.11 16.26
N ASP A 183 -20.69 -26.00 16.26
CA ASP A 183 -20.07 -25.43 17.45
C ASP A 183 -19.81 -23.93 17.25
N ILE A 184 -20.40 -23.13 18.13
CA ILE A 184 -20.29 -21.66 18.16
C ILE A 184 -18.85 -21.16 18.37
N SER A 185 -17.94 -22.01 18.87
CA SER A 185 -16.52 -21.66 19.06
C SER A 185 -15.74 -21.61 17.75
N LEU A 186 -16.17 -22.37 16.72
CA LEU A 186 -15.44 -22.53 15.46
C LEU A 186 -15.28 -21.22 14.68
N ILE A 187 -16.22 -20.29 14.81
CA ILE A 187 -16.13 -18.97 14.17
C ILE A 187 -15.10 -18.02 14.85
N ARG A 188 -14.42 -18.46 15.91
CA ARG A 188 -13.41 -17.70 16.67
C ARG A 188 -12.02 -18.35 16.68
N VAL A 189 -11.90 -19.58 16.16
CA VAL A 189 -10.62 -20.31 16.13
C VAL A 189 -9.59 -19.50 15.36
N ARG A 190 -8.42 -19.24 15.96
CA ARG A 190 -7.27 -18.67 15.25
C ARG A 190 -6.51 -19.76 14.52
N ASP A 191 -6.02 -19.45 13.31
CA ASP A 191 -5.10 -20.32 12.58
C ASP A 191 -3.65 -20.28 13.12
N GLU A 192 -2.74 -21.05 12.50
CA GLU A 192 -1.30 -21.07 12.84
C GLU A 192 -0.62 -19.68 12.73
N GLN A 193 -1.26 -18.71 12.07
CA GLN A 193 -0.78 -17.33 11.92
C GLN A 193 -1.48 -16.34 12.88
N GLY A 194 -2.42 -16.83 13.70
CA GLY A 194 -3.22 -16.07 14.64
C GLY A 194 -4.51 -15.48 14.06
N PHE A 195 -4.86 -15.75 12.80
CA PHE A 195 -6.01 -15.11 12.15
C PHE A 195 -7.33 -15.80 12.50
N THR A 196 -8.29 -15.01 12.96
CA THR A 196 -9.69 -15.43 13.15
C THR A 196 -10.45 -15.42 11.81
N PRO A 197 -11.57 -16.15 11.67
CA PRO A 197 -12.36 -16.15 10.44
C PRO A 197 -12.85 -14.75 10.02
N ILE A 198 -13.16 -13.87 10.97
CA ILE A 198 -13.55 -12.49 10.67
C ILE A 198 -12.37 -11.63 10.20
N TYR A 199 -11.16 -11.86 10.71
CA TYR A 199 -9.95 -11.20 10.20
C TYR A 199 -9.69 -11.60 8.75
N VAL A 200 -9.75 -12.90 8.43
CA VAL A 200 -9.53 -13.38 7.05
C VAL A 200 -10.62 -12.84 6.11
N ALA A 201 -11.89 -12.86 6.51
CA ALA A 201 -12.97 -12.29 5.71
C ALA A 201 -12.81 -10.77 5.47
N ALA A 202 -12.38 -10.01 6.48
CA ALA A 202 -12.16 -8.57 6.37
C ALA A 202 -10.95 -8.24 5.47
N SER A 203 -9.80 -8.89 5.69
CA SER A 203 -8.57 -8.70 4.89
C SER A 203 -8.68 -9.13 3.42
N LYS A 204 -9.76 -9.84 3.06
CA LYS A 204 -10.08 -10.26 1.68
C LYS A 204 -11.32 -9.58 1.09
N GLY A 205 -11.93 -8.63 1.82
CA GLY A 205 -13.06 -7.85 1.32
C GLY A 205 -14.41 -8.59 1.27
N HIS A 206 -14.54 -9.75 1.91
CA HIS A 206 -15.74 -10.61 1.81
C HIS A 206 -16.92 -10.11 2.68
N LEU A 207 -17.55 -9.01 2.24
CA LEU A 207 -18.64 -8.35 2.95
C LEU A 207 -19.75 -9.31 3.44
N PRO A 208 -20.34 -10.21 2.61
CA PRO A 208 -21.43 -11.07 3.08
C PRO A 208 -21.01 -12.11 4.13
N VAL A 209 -19.72 -12.48 4.15
CA VAL A 209 -19.14 -13.37 5.17
C VAL A 209 -19.00 -12.62 6.49
N VAL A 210 -18.51 -11.37 6.45
CA VAL A 210 -18.43 -10.48 7.63
C VAL A 210 -19.82 -10.16 8.19
N GLU A 211 -20.79 -9.81 7.34
CA GLU A 211 -22.19 -9.60 7.76
C GLU A 211 -22.80 -10.86 8.40
N THR A 212 -22.49 -12.04 7.86
CA THR A 212 -22.94 -13.32 8.44
C THR A 212 -22.30 -13.57 9.81
N LEU A 213 -20.99 -13.39 9.96
CA LEU A 213 -20.29 -13.57 11.25
C LEU A 213 -20.84 -12.62 12.33
N LEU A 214 -21.02 -11.33 11.99
CA LEU A 214 -21.63 -10.32 12.86
C LEU A 214 -23.07 -10.64 13.25
N SER A 215 -23.83 -11.33 12.38
CA SER A 215 -25.22 -11.72 12.66
C SER A 215 -25.36 -12.93 13.58
N LEU A 216 -24.31 -13.74 13.71
CA LEU A 216 -24.34 -15.00 14.47
C LEU A 216 -23.88 -14.82 15.93
N ALA A 217 -22.86 -13.99 16.18
CA ALA A 217 -22.31 -13.78 17.53
C ALA A 217 -21.67 -12.40 17.74
N ASP A 218 -21.49 -12.01 19.01
CA ASP A 218 -20.68 -10.83 19.38
C ASP A 218 -19.18 -11.09 19.15
N VAL A 219 -18.73 -10.86 17.92
CA VAL A 219 -17.34 -11.02 17.48
C VAL A 219 -16.50 -9.75 17.71
N ARG A 220 -16.95 -8.81 18.55
CA ARG A 220 -16.23 -7.54 18.83
C ARG A 220 -14.79 -7.75 19.31
N GLY A 221 -14.57 -8.76 20.15
CA GLY A 221 -13.23 -9.14 20.61
C GLY A 221 -12.33 -9.52 19.44
N ASP A 222 -12.82 -10.38 18.56
CA ASP A 222 -12.10 -10.93 17.40
C ASP A 222 -11.82 -9.86 16.32
N ILE A 223 -12.66 -8.83 16.21
CA ILE A 223 -12.45 -7.69 15.29
C ILE A 223 -11.32 -6.77 15.78
N LEU A 224 -11.22 -6.57 17.10
CA LEU A 224 -10.21 -5.71 17.74
C LEU A 224 -8.89 -6.41 18.05
N ASP A 225 -8.90 -7.74 17.99
CA ASP A 225 -7.76 -8.62 18.18
C ASP A 225 -6.62 -8.28 17.22
N ARG A 226 -5.41 -8.11 17.76
CA ARG A 226 -4.17 -7.87 17.00
C ARG A 226 -3.19 -9.02 17.14
N ASP A 227 -3.59 -10.10 17.81
CA ASP A 227 -2.70 -11.19 18.18
C ASP A 227 -2.55 -12.20 17.05
N ASN A 228 -1.81 -11.76 16.02
CA ASN A 228 -1.52 -12.47 14.79
C ASN A 228 -0.19 -11.97 14.19
N ILE A 229 0.29 -12.67 13.15
CA ILE A 229 1.59 -12.38 12.50
C ILE A 229 1.69 -10.97 11.87
N ALA A 230 0.55 -10.30 11.63
CA ALA A 230 0.50 -8.96 11.06
C ALA A 230 0.40 -7.83 12.11
N ASP A 231 0.31 -8.16 13.41
CA ASP A 231 0.18 -7.21 14.53
C ASP A 231 -0.94 -6.16 14.33
N SER A 232 -2.00 -6.56 13.62
CA SER A 232 -3.08 -5.68 13.15
C SER A 232 -4.44 -6.34 13.35
N ASN A 233 -5.50 -5.53 13.39
CA ASN A 233 -6.86 -6.02 13.62
C ASN A 233 -7.68 -6.07 12.32
N ALA A 234 -8.89 -6.64 12.36
CA ALA A 234 -9.70 -6.82 11.16
C ALA A 234 -10.07 -5.49 10.47
N ILE A 235 -10.21 -4.40 11.24
CA ILE A 235 -10.48 -3.05 10.72
C ILE A 235 -9.27 -2.50 9.96
N GLU A 236 -8.07 -2.67 10.51
CA GLU A 236 -6.81 -2.23 9.92
C GLU A 236 -6.40 -3.07 8.71
N ALA A 237 -6.60 -4.39 8.76
CA ALA A 237 -6.33 -5.29 7.66
C ALA A 237 -7.28 -5.04 6.48
N HIS A 238 -8.54 -4.66 6.74
CA HIS A 238 -9.44 -4.20 5.68
C HIS A 238 -9.02 -2.85 5.10
N ASP A 239 -8.59 -1.88 5.92
CA ASP A 239 -8.06 -0.58 5.45
C ASP A 239 -6.81 -0.76 4.56
N GLN A 240 -5.93 -1.72 4.89
CA GLN A 240 -4.81 -2.12 4.04
C GLN A 240 -5.26 -2.79 2.73
N HIS A 241 -6.20 -3.74 2.81
CA HIS A 241 -6.80 -4.37 1.63
C HIS A 241 -7.44 -3.31 0.71
N MET A 242 -8.20 -2.35 1.26
CA MET A 242 -8.77 -1.25 0.49
C MET A 242 -7.71 -0.43 -0.24
N ARG A 243 -6.60 -0.05 0.40
CA ARG A 243 -5.51 0.69 -0.26
C ARG A 243 -4.85 -0.13 -1.38
N ALA A 244 -4.51 -1.38 -1.11
CA ALA A 244 -3.91 -2.27 -2.10
C ALA A 244 -4.86 -2.52 -3.28
N SER A 245 -6.14 -2.74 -2.99
CA SER A 245 -7.18 -2.87 -4.01
C SER A 245 -7.40 -1.59 -4.79
N VAL A 246 -7.34 -0.38 -4.21
CA VAL A 246 -7.39 0.87 -5.00
C VAL A 246 -6.24 0.90 -6.02
N LEU A 247 -4.99 0.67 -5.58
CA LEU A 247 -3.80 0.71 -6.45
C LEU A 247 -3.85 -0.37 -7.56
N PHE A 248 -4.23 -1.59 -7.21
CA PHE A 248 -4.37 -2.69 -8.16
C PHE A 248 -5.54 -2.46 -9.13
N THR A 249 -6.68 -1.99 -8.62
CA THR A 249 -7.87 -1.71 -9.43
C THR A 249 -7.63 -0.52 -10.37
N GLN A 250 -6.88 0.50 -9.96
CA GLN A 250 -6.45 1.60 -10.83
C GLN A 250 -5.56 1.16 -12.01
N SER A 251 -4.85 0.03 -11.88
CA SER A 251 -3.94 -0.48 -12.92
C SER A 251 -4.50 -1.65 -13.73
N THR A 252 -5.52 -2.38 -13.24
CA THR A 252 -6.02 -3.59 -13.91
C THR A 252 -7.55 -3.66 -14.08
N SER A 253 -8.33 -2.81 -13.40
CA SER A 253 -9.78 -2.94 -13.39
C SER A 253 -10.47 -1.90 -14.25
N PRO A 254 -11.56 -2.26 -14.93
CA PRO A 254 -12.32 -1.31 -15.73
C PRO A 254 -13.04 -0.20 -14.95
N ASP A 255 -13.65 -0.53 -13.79
CA ASP A 255 -14.35 0.44 -12.92
C ASP A 255 -13.63 0.56 -11.57
N PRO A 256 -12.87 1.65 -11.33
CA PRO A 256 -12.18 1.87 -10.06
C PRO A 256 -13.09 2.22 -8.87
N CYS A 257 -14.39 2.40 -9.08
CA CYS A 257 -15.35 2.84 -8.06
C CYS A 257 -16.39 1.78 -7.71
N ALA A 258 -16.68 0.81 -8.58
CA ALA A 258 -17.67 -0.24 -8.34
C ALA A 258 -17.38 -1.06 -7.06
N PHE A 259 -16.12 -1.48 -6.85
CA PHE A 259 -15.73 -2.25 -5.66
C PHE A 259 -15.80 -1.42 -4.35
N LEU A 260 -15.68 -0.10 -4.47
CA LEU A 260 -15.50 0.80 -3.34
C LEU A 260 -16.77 0.92 -2.48
N GLY A 261 -17.95 0.62 -3.04
CA GLY A 261 -19.22 0.61 -2.31
C GLY A 261 -19.29 -0.47 -1.22
N ASP A 262 -18.97 -1.72 -1.58
CA ASP A 262 -18.99 -2.85 -0.63
C ASP A 262 -17.80 -2.82 0.32
N ALA A 263 -16.63 -2.38 -0.14
CA ALA A 263 -15.46 -2.16 0.71
C ALA A 263 -15.73 -1.09 1.80
N LEU A 264 -16.21 0.11 1.42
CA LEU A 264 -16.57 1.13 2.39
C LEU A 264 -17.69 0.67 3.34
N ARG A 265 -18.64 -0.16 2.87
CA ARG A 265 -19.66 -0.77 3.73
C ARG A 265 -19.05 -1.75 4.74
N LEU A 266 -18.11 -2.60 4.32
CA LEU A 266 -17.40 -3.54 5.18
C LEU A 266 -16.60 -2.78 6.26
N GLN A 267 -15.84 -1.76 5.83
CA GLN A 267 -15.11 -0.87 6.73
C GLN A 267 -16.02 -0.21 7.78
N TYR A 268 -17.22 0.21 7.37
CA TYR A 268 -18.22 0.80 8.27
C TYR A 268 -18.78 -0.21 9.27
N ILE A 269 -19.24 -1.39 8.84
CA ILE A 269 -19.88 -2.36 9.76
C ILE A 269 -18.90 -2.88 10.82
N LEU A 270 -17.62 -3.05 10.48
CA LEU A 270 -16.60 -3.43 11.47
C LEU A 270 -16.43 -2.33 12.53
N LYS A 271 -16.27 -1.07 12.12
CA LYS A 271 -16.17 0.08 13.02
C LYS A 271 -17.43 0.30 13.87
N GLN A 272 -18.62 0.00 13.30
CA GLN A 272 -19.88 0.05 14.02
C GLN A 272 -19.94 -1.04 15.11
N ALA A 273 -19.52 -2.26 14.79
CA ALA A 273 -19.49 -3.39 15.72
C ALA A 273 -18.52 -3.19 16.89
N THR A 274 -17.39 -2.50 16.67
CA THR A 274 -16.41 -2.22 17.73
C THR A 274 -16.75 -1.00 18.59
N GLY A 275 -17.69 -0.16 18.13
CA GLY A 275 -18.02 1.12 18.77
C GLY A 275 -16.90 2.17 18.67
N GLU A 276 -15.87 1.94 17.83
CA GLU A 276 -14.79 2.89 17.59
C GLU A 276 -15.28 4.19 16.94
N ASP A 277 -16.43 4.17 16.25
CA ASP A 277 -16.98 5.35 15.58
C ASP A 277 -18.44 5.68 15.93
N LYS A 278 -18.60 6.52 16.96
CA LYS A 278 -19.79 7.39 17.11
C LYS A 278 -19.82 8.52 16.06
N ARG A 279 -18.80 8.62 15.19
CA ARG A 279 -18.57 9.73 14.25
C ARG A 279 -19.21 9.51 12.86
N TYR A 280 -19.44 8.26 12.46
CA TYR A 280 -20.03 7.92 11.15
C TYR A 280 -21.51 7.51 11.18
N GLY A 281 -22.13 7.34 12.35
CA GLY A 281 -23.58 7.20 12.44
C GLY A 281 -24.28 8.54 12.20
N CYS A 282 -24.86 8.77 11.01
CA CYS A 282 -25.53 10.03 10.73
C CYS A 282 -26.91 10.10 11.40
N THR A 283 -27.04 10.98 12.39
CA THR A 283 -28.32 11.38 12.99
C THR A 283 -29.25 12.14 12.03
N CYS A 284 -28.77 12.47 10.84
CA CYS A 284 -29.46 13.30 9.85
C CYS A 284 -30.59 12.61 9.06
N GLY A 285 -30.69 11.27 9.11
CA GLY A 285 -31.69 10.49 8.35
C GLY A 285 -31.54 10.50 6.82
N LYS A 286 -30.57 11.24 6.26
CA LYS A 286 -30.35 11.43 4.81
C LYS A 286 -29.16 10.65 4.23
N CYS A 287 -28.41 9.91 5.05
CA CYS A 287 -27.27 9.11 4.60
C CYS A 287 -27.70 7.71 4.12
N ARG A 288 -27.13 7.24 3.01
CA ARG A 288 -27.39 5.88 2.51
C ARG A 288 -26.77 4.88 3.50
N GLY A 289 -27.56 3.90 3.94
CA GLY A 289 -27.15 2.95 4.98
C GLY A 289 -26.91 3.55 6.37
N GLY A 290 -27.25 4.83 6.59
CA GLY A 290 -26.97 5.55 7.85
C GLY A 290 -25.58 6.17 7.95
N TRP A 291 -24.66 5.89 7.02
CA TRP A 291 -23.25 6.32 7.11
C TRP A 291 -22.72 7.04 5.87
N LEU A 292 -23.11 6.64 4.66
CA LEU A 292 -22.62 7.26 3.44
C LEU A 292 -23.37 8.58 3.19
N SER A 293 -22.69 9.70 3.43
CA SER A 293 -23.31 11.02 3.31
C SER A 293 -23.59 11.41 1.85
N PRO A 294 -24.62 12.23 1.56
CA PRO A 294 -24.87 12.74 0.21
C PRO A 294 -23.66 13.47 -0.40
N ARG A 295 -22.80 14.08 0.43
CA ARG A 295 -21.55 14.71 -0.02
C ARG A 295 -20.49 13.68 -0.41
N MET A 296 -20.31 12.63 0.39
CA MET A 296 -19.39 11.54 0.08
C MET A 296 -19.85 10.77 -1.15
N ALA A 297 -21.13 10.40 -1.24
CA ALA A 297 -21.71 9.80 -2.43
C ALA A 297 -21.54 10.70 -3.66
N HIS A 298 -21.74 12.02 -3.54
CA HIS A 298 -21.51 12.95 -4.64
C HIS A 298 -20.05 12.94 -5.11
N ILE A 299 -19.08 12.97 -4.19
CA ILE A 299 -17.65 12.87 -4.51
C ILE A 299 -17.36 11.54 -5.21
N LEU A 300 -17.77 10.40 -4.65
CA LEU A 300 -17.54 9.08 -5.25
C LEU A 300 -18.09 8.96 -6.68
N HIS A 301 -19.31 9.47 -6.93
CA HIS A 301 -19.89 9.48 -8.28
C HIS A 301 -19.19 10.49 -9.22
N TRP A 302 -18.58 11.54 -8.69
CA TRP A 302 -17.85 12.55 -9.46
C TRP A 302 -16.45 12.04 -9.84
N GLU A 303 -15.73 11.45 -8.89
CA GLU A 303 -14.47 10.71 -9.10
C GLU A 303 -14.66 9.56 -10.11
N GLY A 304 -15.70 8.74 -9.95
CA GLY A 304 -16.00 7.66 -10.90
C GLY A 304 -16.31 8.15 -12.32
N GLY A 305 -16.93 9.33 -12.47
CA GLY A 305 -17.18 9.94 -13.77
C GLY A 305 -15.95 10.62 -14.37
N PHE A 306 -15.08 11.18 -13.53
CA PHE A 306 -13.77 11.70 -13.91
C PHE A 306 -12.86 10.57 -14.42
N LEU A 307 -12.72 9.50 -13.64
CA LEU A 307 -11.94 8.31 -13.99
C LEU A 307 -12.51 7.59 -15.23
N GLY A 308 -13.83 7.50 -15.37
CA GLY A 308 -14.45 6.97 -16.59
C GLY A 308 -14.06 7.75 -17.84
N LEU A 309 -13.89 9.08 -17.75
CA LEU A 309 -13.37 9.89 -18.85
C LEU A 309 -11.84 9.76 -19.03
N CYS A 310 -11.06 9.49 -17.99
CA CYS A 310 -9.64 9.10 -18.12
C CYS A 310 -9.50 7.80 -18.94
N CYS A 311 -10.31 6.78 -18.63
CA CYS A 311 -10.30 5.50 -19.34
C CYS A 311 -10.85 5.63 -20.77
N ALA A 312 -11.86 6.47 -20.99
CA ALA A 312 -12.35 6.81 -22.34
C ALA A 312 -11.26 7.50 -23.18
N LEU A 313 -10.50 8.43 -22.59
CA LEU A 313 -9.36 9.08 -23.24
C LEU A 313 -8.27 8.07 -23.63
N ALA A 314 -7.89 7.16 -22.73
CA ALA A 314 -6.94 6.08 -23.03
C ALA A 314 -7.45 5.21 -24.21
N THR A 315 -8.72 4.79 -24.17
CA THR A 315 -9.37 4.00 -25.23
C THR A 315 -9.34 4.72 -26.59
N VAL A 316 -9.55 6.04 -26.62
CA VAL A 316 -9.49 6.85 -27.85
C VAL A 316 -8.06 6.90 -28.41
N ILE A 317 -7.05 7.04 -27.54
CA ILE A 317 -5.63 7.05 -27.92
C ILE A 317 -5.19 5.67 -28.45
N GLU A 318 -5.54 4.57 -27.77
CA GLU A 318 -5.21 3.19 -28.18
C GLU A 318 -5.74 2.85 -29.58
N ARG A 319 -6.89 3.42 -29.96
CA ARG A 319 -7.50 3.26 -31.30
C ARG A 319 -6.87 4.15 -32.37
N GLY A 320 -5.85 4.95 -32.02
CA GLY A 320 -5.22 5.92 -32.92
C GLY A 320 -6.13 7.09 -33.31
N ALA A 321 -7.20 7.34 -32.55
CA ALA A 321 -8.13 8.45 -32.79
C ALA A 321 -7.68 9.72 -32.04
N LEU A 322 -8.01 10.89 -32.58
CA LEU A 322 -7.65 12.16 -31.96
C LEU A 322 -8.43 12.35 -30.64
N PRO A 323 -7.73 12.59 -29.50
CA PRO A 323 -8.36 12.77 -28.19
C PRO A 323 -8.91 14.19 -28.03
N VAL A 324 -10.02 14.48 -28.71
CA VAL A 324 -10.78 15.73 -28.56
C VAL A 324 -11.96 15.52 -27.64
N ALA A 325 -12.45 16.60 -27.00
CA ALA A 325 -13.50 16.52 -25.98
C ALA A 325 -14.76 15.76 -26.45
N THR A 326 -15.14 15.87 -27.74
CA THR A 326 -16.28 15.14 -28.31
C THR A 326 -16.03 13.64 -28.40
N THR A 327 -14.88 13.19 -28.91
CA THR A 327 -14.58 11.75 -29.04
C THR A 327 -14.44 11.06 -27.69
N ILE A 328 -13.88 11.77 -26.70
CA ILE A 328 -13.74 11.27 -25.32
C ILE A 328 -15.10 11.19 -24.61
N VAL A 329 -15.99 12.17 -24.81
CA VAL A 329 -17.37 12.13 -24.27
C VAL A 329 -18.21 11.07 -24.97
N ASP A 330 -18.08 10.93 -26.29
CA ASP A 330 -18.81 9.93 -27.06
C ASP A 330 -18.40 8.51 -26.65
N GLU A 331 -17.10 8.24 -26.44
CA GLU A 331 -16.67 6.96 -25.87
C GLU A 331 -17.13 6.80 -24.41
N GLY A 332 -16.99 7.86 -23.59
CA GLY A 332 -17.41 7.88 -22.19
C GLY A 332 -18.91 7.60 -21.97
N ILE A 333 -19.78 8.01 -22.89
CA ILE A 333 -21.23 7.82 -22.81
C ILE A 333 -21.69 6.54 -23.50
N ASN A 334 -21.12 6.20 -24.67
CA ASN A 334 -21.52 5.01 -25.43
C ASN A 334 -20.79 3.73 -24.97
N ASN A 335 -19.81 3.86 -24.06
CA ASN A 335 -19.04 2.82 -23.37
C ASN A 335 -18.98 1.49 -24.13
N THR A 336 -18.13 1.44 -25.14
CA THR A 336 -17.99 0.24 -25.98
C THR A 336 -17.19 -0.88 -25.31
N THR A 337 -16.56 -0.60 -24.16
CA THR A 337 -15.61 -1.47 -23.48
C THR A 337 -16.19 -2.14 -22.22
N ASN A 338 -17.36 -1.70 -21.75
CA ASN A 338 -17.98 -2.03 -20.45
C ASN A 338 -17.16 -1.55 -19.24
N TRP A 339 -16.31 -0.53 -19.40
CA TRP A 339 -15.31 -0.27 -18.38
C TRP A 339 -15.83 0.50 -17.16
N TRP A 340 -16.52 1.63 -17.34
CA TRP A 340 -17.08 2.43 -16.24
C TRP A 340 -18.62 2.47 -16.28
N GLU A 341 -19.30 2.66 -15.14
CA GLU A 341 -20.74 2.97 -15.21
C GLU A 341 -21.00 4.33 -15.91
N VAL A 342 -21.70 4.31 -17.05
CA VAL A 342 -22.10 5.51 -17.82
C VAL A 342 -22.86 6.53 -16.97
N VAL A 343 -23.59 6.07 -15.94
CA VAL A 343 -24.31 6.95 -15.00
C VAL A 343 -23.37 7.88 -14.22
N HIS A 344 -22.12 7.48 -13.97
CA HIS A 344 -21.12 8.31 -13.32
C HIS A 344 -20.58 9.38 -14.27
N VAL A 345 -20.23 9.01 -15.51
CA VAL A 345 -19.76 9.97 -16.54
C VAL A 345 -20.83 11.01 -16.84
N LEU A 346 -22.08 10.60 -17.09
CA LEU A 346 -23.20 11.52 -17.30
C LEU A 346 -23.39 12.48 -16.13
N ARG A 347 -23.27 12.00 -14.89
CA ARG A 347 -23.44 12.81 -13.68
C ARG A 347 -22.25 13.74 -13.40
N TYR A 348 -21.04 13.35 -13.77
CA TYR A 348 -19.87 14.24 -13.72
C TYR A 348 -20.06 15.43 -14.67
N LEU A 349 -20.44 15.15 -15.93
CA LEU A 349 -20.73 16.18 -16.95
C LEU A 349 -21.91 17.08 -16.54
N GLU A 350 -23.02 16.50 -16.06
CA GLU A 350 -24.21 17.24 -15.58
C GLU A 350 -23.89 18.21 -14.42
N LYS A 351 -22.86 17.91 -13.62
CA LYS A 351 -22.40 18.76 -12.50
C LYS A 351 -21.26 19.70 -12.87
N GLY A 352 -21.01 19.92 -14.16
CA GLY A 352 -20.02 20.86 -14.66
C GLY A 352 -18.59 20.31 -14.70
N GLY A 353 -18.42 18.99 -14.56
CA GLY A 353 -17.19 18.30 -14.89
C GLY A 353 -16.86 18.44 -16.37
N LYS A 354 -15.56 18.48 -16.69
CA LYS A 354 -15.03 18.76 -18.02
C LYS A 354 -13.99 17.73 -18.45
N VAL A 355 -13.84 17.52 -19.76
CA VAL A 355 -12.76 16.69 -20.32
C VAL A 355 -11.42 17.40 -20.19
N GLU A 356 -11.42 18.73 -20.26
CA GLU A 356 -10.23 19.55 -20.07
C GLU A 356 -9.56 19.31 -18.69
N TYR A 357 -10.34 18.99 -17.64
CA TYR A 357 -9.79 18.65 -16.33
C TYR A 357 -9.09 17.29 -16.31
N VAL A 358 -9.62 16.32 -17.06
CA VAL A 358 -9.04 14.97 -17.23
C VAL A 358 -7.72 15.06 -18.00
N ILE A 359 -7.71 15.78 -19.12
CA ILE A 359 -6.50 15.99 -19.94
C ILE A 359 -5.42 16.71 -19.13
N ASN A 360 -5.77 17.83 -18.46
CA ASN A 360 -4.81 18.57 -17.64
C ASN A 360 -4.23 17.70 -16.51
N HIS A 361 -5.07 16.91 -15.81
CA HIS A 361 -4.60 16.04 -14.74
C HIS A 361 -3.59 14.99 -15.24
N ILE A 362 -3.84 14.35 -16.37
CA ILE A 362 -2.93 13.36 -16.96
C ILE A 362 -1.64 14.04 -17.45
N VAL A 363 -1.74 15.22 -18.06
CA VAL A 363 -0.57 16.03 -18.47
C VAL A 363 0.26 16.47 -17.25
N ASP A 364 -0.37 16.84 -16.14
CA ASP A 364 0.33 17.27 -14.93
C ASP A 364 0.94 16.07 -14.16
N LEU A 365 0.30 14.89 -14.19
CA LEU A 365 0.90 13.64 -13.72
C LEU A 365 2.13 13.25 -14.57
N ALA A 366 2.02 13.34 -15.89
CA ALA A 366 3.14 13.06 -16.79
C ALA A 366 4.32 14.01 -16.51
N LYS A 367 4.07 15.32 -16.36
CA LYS A 367 5.12 16.29 -15.96
C LYS A 367 5.75 15.96 -14.60
N ALA A 368 4.99 15.46 -13.63
CA ALA A 368 5.51 15.08 -12.32
C ALA A 368 6.37 13.80 -12.36
N GLN A 369 6.21 12.97 -13.39
CA GLN A 369 7.01 11.77 -13.64
C GLN A 369 8.18 12.00 -14.62
N MET A 370 8.24 13.18 -15.26
CA MET A 370 9.41 13.59 -16.01
C MET A 370 10.50 14.03 -15.03
N ASP A 371 11.42 13.12 -14.72
CA ASP A 371 12.60 13.37 -13.86
C ASP A 371 13.51 14.48 -14.41
N ASP A 372 13.34 14.84 -15.68
CA ASP A 372 14.16 15.81 -16.39
C ASP A 372 13.35 16.55 -17.47
N GLY A 373 13.57 17.87 -17.57
CA GLY A 373 13.05 18.70 -18.67
C GLY A 373 13.85 18.56 -19.97
N SER A 374 14.98 17.84 -19.91
CA SER A 374 15.96 17.70 -20.97
C SER A 374 15.42 17.25 -22.31
N LEU A 375 14.31 16.50 -22.42
CA LEU A 375 13.83 16.06 -23.74
C LEU A 375 13.45 17.23 -24.68
N LEU A 376 13.20 18.43 -24.13
CA LEU A 376 13.09 19.67 -24.91
C LEU A 376 14.41 20.46 -25.02
N GLU A 377 15.32 20.35 -24.05
CA GLU A 377 16.62 21.05 -24.05
C GLU A 377 17.68 20.31 -24.89
N GLU A 378 17.75 18.97 -24.83
CA GLU A 378 18.48 18.08 -25.75
C GLU A 378 18.09 18.35 -27.20
N MET A 379 16.83 18.68 -27.49
CA MET A 379 16.40 19.00 -28.85
C MET A 379 17.01 20.31 -29.37
N TRP A 380 17.47 21.20 -28.47
CA TRP A 380 18.22 22.42 -28.79
C TRP A 380 19.74 22.25 -28.69
N GLU A 381 20.23 21.33 -27.86
CA GLU A 381 21.65 20.98 -27.75
C GLU A 381 22.12 19.93 -28.77
N ASN A 382 21.19 19.28 -29.48
CA ASN A 382 21.47 18.31 -30.53
C ASN A 382 22.33 18.94 -31.66
N GLU A 383 23.56 18.45 -31.81
CA GLU A 383 24.51 18.91 -32.85
C GLU A 383 23.95 18.79 -34.27
N GLU A 384 23.11 17.79 -34.55
CA GLU A 384 22.47 17.59 -35.84
C GLU A 384 21.44 18.68 -36.14
N TRP A 385 20.67 19.11 -35.13
CA TRP A 385 19.76 20.26 -35.23
C TRP A 385 20.53 21.59 -35.36
N ALA A 386 21.58 21.78 -34.55
CA ALA A 386 22.43 22.97 -34.59
C ALA A 386 23.21 23.13 -35.91
N ALA A 387 23.49 22.02 -36.61
CA ALA A 387 24.13 21.98 -37.93
C ALA A 387 23.17 22.28 -39.10
N LEU A 388 21.84 22.32 -38.89
CA LEU A 388 20.90 22.63 -39.95
C LEU A 388 21.04 24.09 -40.43
N PRO A 389 21.00 24.34 -41.76
CA PRO A 389 21.17 25.68 -42.31
C PRO A 389 19.94 26.55 -42.04
N ARG A 390 20.11 27.59 -41.21
CA ARG A 390 19.08 28.60 -40.93
C ARG A 390 18.63 29.29 -42.22
N CYS A 391 17.32 29.32 -42.47
CA CYS A 391 16.70 29.85 -43.67
C CYS A 391 15.75 31.01 -43.34
N ALA A 392 15.59 31.95 -44.27
CA ALA A 392 14.54 32.97 -44.15
C ALA A 392 13.11 32.37 -44.14
N ASN A 393 12.95 31.12 -44.62
CA ASN A 393 11.70 30.39 -44.60
C ASN A 393 11.28 29.94 -43.19
N ASP A 394 12.23 29.77 -42.26
CA ASP A 394 11.98 29.29 -40.88
C ASP A 394 11.06 30.27 -40.11
N LEU A 395 11.15 31.56 -40.47
CA LEU A 395 10.37 32.66 -39.89
C LEU A 395 9.10 32.99 -40.69
N HIS A 396 8.83 32.26 -41.78
CA HIS A 396 7.86 32.67 -42.80
C HIS A 396 6.53 31.92 -42.75
N PHE A 397 6.39 30.95 -41.85
CA PHE A 397 5.20 30.12 -41.65
C PHE A 397 4.76 30.11 -40.18
N ASP A 398 3.56 30.63 -39.90
CA ASP A 398 3.00 30.79 -38.54
C ASP A 398 2.88 29.48 -37.72
N LEU A 399 2.92 28.32 -38.38
CA LEU A 399 2.91 27.01 -37.73
C LEU A 399 4.28 26.65 -37.11
N VAL A 400 5.36 27.23 -37.63
CA VAL A 400 6.77 26.96 -37.24
C VAL A 400 7.29 28.02 -36.26
N THR A 401 6.77 29.25 -36.32
CA THR A 401 7.05 30.35 -35.39
C THR A 401 6.26 30.26 -34.07
N GLY A 402 5.85 29.04 -33.68
CA GLY A 402 5.19 28.75 -32.41
C GLY A 402 6.06 29.01 -31.18
N PRO A 403 5.62 28.63 -29.96
CA PRO A 403 6.21 29.08 -28.68
C PRO A 403 7.67 28.70 -28.43
N PHE A 404 8.31 27.94 -29.33
CA PHE A 404 9.71 27.56 -29.29
C PHE A 404 10.64 28.53 -30.03
N HIS A 405 10.12 29.65 -30.55
CA HIS A 405 10.85 30.56 -31.44
C HIS A 405 10.81 32.05 -31.02
N ASP A 406 11.08 32.39 -29.75
CA ASP A 406 11.34 33.78 -29.36
C ASP A 406 12.57 33.97 -28.46
N ASN A 407 13.40 34.95 -28.83
CA ASN A 407 14.69 35.25 -28.20
C ASN A 407 14.51 36.15 -26.98
N GLY A 408 14.25 35.55 -25.80
CA GLY A 408 14.56 36.18 -24.52
C GLY A 408 13.78 37.44 -24.13
N VAL A 409 12.63 37.72 -24.76
CA VAL A 409 11.73 38.81 -24.34
C VAL A 409 10.50 38.24 -23.66
N GLN A 410 10.29 38.59 -22.39
CA GLN A 410 9.11 38.20 -21.62
C GLN A 410 7.80 38.73 -22.25
N ARG A 411 7.08 37.89 -22.99
CA ARG A 411 5.62 38.00 -23.10
C ARG A 411 4.98 37.27 -21.93
N GLY A 412 4.88 37.96 -20.79
CA GLY A 412 4.19 37.44 -19.62
C GLY A 412 2.70 37.24 -19.90
N PHE A 413 2.19 36.02 -19.65
CA PHE A 413 0.76 35.79 -19.47
C PHE A 413 0.34 36.31 -18.08
N SER A 414 -0.20 37.53 -18.06
CA SER A 414 -0.74 38.24 -16.91
C SER A 414 -1.99 38.98 -17.37
N THR A 415 -3.19 38.92 -16.77
CA THR A 415 -3.74 38.13 -15.62
C THR A 415 -5.05 37.43 -16.11
N SER A 416 -5.88 36.69 -15.34
CA SER A 416 -6.09 36.43 -13.91
C SER A 416 -6.75 35.03 -13.76
N ALA A 417 -7.09 34.46 -12.59
CA ALA A 417 -7.16 34.91 -11.21
C ALA A 417 -6.70 33.78 -10.24
N GLY A 418 -6.41 34.12 -8.98
CA GLY A 418 -5.83 33.19 -7.98
C GLY A 418 -6.83 32.30 -7.22
N PRO A 419 -6.56 31.99 -5.93
CA PRO A 419 -5.72 30.84 -5.61
C PRO A 419 -6.44 29.77 -4.77
N SER A 420 -6.03 28.51 -4.91
CA SER A 420 -6.31 27.42 -3.95
C SER A 420 -5.18 26.41 -4.06
N ARG A 421 -4.24 26.43 -3.10
CA ARG A 421 -4.16 25.48 -1.96
C ARG A 421 -4.04 24.03 -2.43
N GLY A 422 -2.81 23.53 -2.35
CA GLY A 422 -2.44 22.22 -2.87
C GLY A 422 -2.95 21.05 -2.04
N PHE A 423 -2.83 19.87 -2.65
CA PHE A 423 -2.89 18.58 -2.01
C PHE A 423 -1.55 17.87 -2.27
N TYR A 424 -0.89 17.45 -1.19
CA TYR A 424 0.30 16.63 -1.27
C TYR A 424 -0.13 15.21 -1.65
N HIS A 425 0.36 14.70 -2.77
CA HIS A 425 0.41 13.26 -3.00
C HIS A 425 1.71 12.73 -2.40
N ALA A 426 1.61 11.59 -1.73
CA ALA A 426 2.74 10.91 -1.12
C ALA A 426 3.19 9.80 -2.06
N ASP A 427 4.48 9.76 -2.35
CA ASP A 427 5.08 8.73 -3.19
C ASP A 427 4.94 7.35 -2.55
N SER A 428 4.55 6.38 -3.36
CA SER A 428 4.42 4.98 -2.95
C SER A 428 5.69 4.22 -3.32
N ASP A 429 6.49 3.86 -2.32
CA ASP A 429 7.67 3.02 -2.51
C ASP A 429 7.29 1.67 -3.17
N SER A 430 7.87 1.43 -4.35
CA SER A 430 7.79 0.15 -5.05
C SER A 430 8.64 -0.89 -4.33
N SER A 431 8.05 -2.03 -3.97
CA SER A 431 8.80 -3.18 -3.47
C SER A 431 9.50 -3.91 -4.62
N CYS A 432 10.83 -3.76 -4.71
CA CYS A 432 11.65 -4.75 -5.39
C CYS A 432 11.89 -5.90 -4.41
N ASP A 433 11.37 -7.08 -4.73
CA ASP A 433 11.82 -8.34 -4.15
C ASP A 433 13.14 -8.71 -4.84
N GLU A 434 14.24 -8.80 -4.09
CA GLU A 434 15.46 -9.49 -4.53
C GLU A 434 15.54 -10.82 -3.79
N GLU A 435 15.76 -11.89 -4.54
CA GLU A 435 15.83 -13.26 -4.05
C GLU A 435 17.28 -13.57 -3.62
N ASP A 436 17.51 -13.75 -2.32
CA ASP A 436 18.77 -14.27 -1.80
C ASP A 436 18.72 -15.82 -1.82
N GLU A 437 19.42 -16.44 -2.78
CA GLU A 437 19.75 -17.86 -2.77
C GLU A 437 20.85 -18.12 -1.71
N GLU A 438 20.58 -18.93 -0.69
CA GLU A 438 21.61 -19.41 0.24
C GLU A 438 22.21 -20.73 -0.29
N ASP A 439 23.51 -20.74 -0.58
CA ASP A 439 24.28 -21.93 -0.97
C ASP A 439 24.45 -22.90 0.23
N ASP A 440 23.96 -24.14 0.08
CA ASP A 440 24.30 -25.24 0.99
C ASP A 440 25.79 -25.63 0.82
N MET A 441 26.61 -25.38 1.85
CA MET A 441 27.97 -25.93 1.94
C MET A 441 28.08 -27.03 3.02
N ASP A 442 28.67 -28.13 2.58
CA ASP A 442 28.93 -29.41 3.24
C ASP A 442 29.21 -29.37 4.76
N VAL A 443 28.67 -30.37 5.47
CA VAL A 443 29.08 -30.74 6.84
C VAL A 443 29.71 -32.13 6.81
N ASP A 444 30.98 -32.21 7.22
CA ASP A 444 31.77 -33.44 7.25
C ASP A 444 31.21 -34.50 8.22
N GLU A 445 31.21 -35.77 7.78
CA GLU A 445 31.07 -36.93 8.67
C GLU A 445 32.41 -37.25 9.37
N GLU A 446 32.59 -36.87 10.64
CA GLU A 446 33.62 -37.48 11.49
C GLU A 446 33.07 -38.62 12.36
N SER A 447 33.54 -39.82 12.01
CA SER A 447 33.78 -40.99 12.86
C SER A 447 33.34 -40.95 14.33
N SER A 448 32.40 -41.82 14.69
CA SER A 448 32.31 -42.36 16.06
C SER A 448 32.89 -43.76 16.10
N SER A 449 33.95 -43.93 16.89
CA SER A 449 34.55 -45.21 17.23
C SER A 449 33.81 -45.89 18.38
N GLU A 450 33.28 -47.10 18.16
CA GLU A 450 33.41 -48.29 19.04
C GLU A 450 32.90 -49.56 18.32
#